data_AF-A0A2G2VDI5-F1
#
_entry.id   AF-A0A2G2VDI5-F1
#
_cell.length_a   1.000
_cell.length_b   1.000
_cell.length_c   1.000
_cell.angle_alpha   90.00
_cell.angle_beta   90.00
_cell.angle_gamma   90.00
#
_symmetry.space_group_name_H-M   'P 1'
#
loop_
_entity.id
_entity.type
_entity.pdbx_description
1 polymer ?
#
loop_
_entity_poly.entity_id
_entity_poly.type
_entity_poly.pdbx_seq_one_letter_code
_entity_poly.pdbx_strand_id
1 'polypeptide(L)'
;MLKKGSEMGLSVCRTWGFSDGGGPNDLQLLPGVFNERVFKGLDYIVVEARKHNIRLILSLVNNLKAYGGTAQYIRWAQEAGTNVSTSRDAFFTNPTIKAYYKSFVKAVVTRKNSISGVKYSEEPAIFAWELINEPRCESSKSASALQAWIAEMSEFVKSLDQKHLVTVGLEGFYGVEKTGSVGSNPGKWAASLGVDFIENSAIDNIDFTSVHAYPHSWLVSQAV
;
A
#
# COMPACT_ATOMS: atom_id res chain seq x y z
N MET A 1 17.21 -10.77 -9.59
CA MET A 1 16.47 -9.65 -10.22
C MET A 1 17.17 -8.33 -9.95
N LEU A 2 17.40 -7.97 -8.68
CA LEU A 2 18.07 -6.71 -8.28
C LEU A 2 19.42 -6.49 -8.95
N LYS A 3 20.34 -7.48 -8.94
CA LYS A 3 21.61 -7.40 -9.67
C LYS A 3 21.43 -7.01 -11.15
N LYS A 4 20.58 -7.73 -11.89
CA LYS A 4 20.31 -7.44 -13.31
C LYS A 4 19.69 -6.05 -13.51
N GLY A 5 18.74 -5.67 -12.64
CA GLY A 5 18.14 -4.34 -12.69
C GLY A 5 19.19 -3.23 -12.52
N SER A 6 20.10 -3.41 -11.57
CA SER A 6 21.23 -2.50 -11.33
C SER A 6 22.18 -2.44 -12.54
N GLU A 7 22.52 -3.58 -13.14
CA GLU A 7 23.31 -3.68 -14.39
C GLU A 7 22.62 -2.99 -15.58
N MET A 8 21.30 -2.89 -15.56
CA MET A 8 20.50 -2.15 -16.57
C MET A 8 20.31 -0.66 -16.23
N GLY A 9 20.86 -0.17 -15.12
CA GLY A 9 20.76 1.23 -14.68
C GLY A 9 19.51 1.56 -13.86
N LEU A 10 18.75 0.57 -13.38
CA LEU A 10 17.63 0.80 -12.47
C LEU A 10 18.13 1.14 -11.07
N SER A 11 17.62 2.22 -10.49
CA SER A 11 18.01 2.72 -9.17
C SER A 11 16.93 2.53 -8.09
N VAL A 12 15.68 2.29 -8.49
CA VAL A 12 14.54 2.09 -7.58
C VAL A 12 13.72 0.89 -8.02
N CYS A 13 13.29 0.06 -7.07
CA CYS A 13 12.38 -1.06 -7.29
C CYS A 13 11.19 -0.95 -6.33
N ARG A 14 9.98 -0.90 -6.87
CA ARG A 14 8.75 -1.03 -6.10
C ARG A 14 8.37 -2.50 -5.97
N THR A 15 8.08 -2.96 -4.75
CA THR A 15 7.70 -4.35 -4.48
C THR A 15 6.72 -4.43 -3.31
N TRP A 16 6.10 -5.60 -3.15
CA TRP A 16 5.21 -5.89 -2.02
C TRP A 16 6.01 -6.11 -0.74
N GLY A 17 5.63 -5.39 0.31
CA GLY A 17 6.03 -5.65 1.69
C GLY A 17 5.04 -6.55 2.43
N PHE A 18 3.97 -7.01 1.77
CA PHE A 18 2.86 -7.78 2.35
C PHE A 18 2.62 -9.12 1.63
N SER A 19 1.98 -10.03 2.35
CA SER A 19 1.19 -11.15 1.82
C SER A 19 0.27 -11.59 2.94
N ASP A 20 -1.04 -11.41 2.76
CA ASP A 20 -2.04 -11.50 3.83
C ASP A 20 -2.90 -12.76 3.64
N GLY A 21 -2.85 -13.70 4.58
CA GLY A 21 -3.64 -14.93 4.51
C GLY A 21 -3.05 -16.07 5.33
N GLY A 22 -3.75 -17.20 5.40
CA GLY A 22 -3.32 -18.37 6.19
C GLY A 22 -2.36 -19.33 5.47
N GLY A 23 -1.88 -18.99 4.28
CA GLY A 23 -1.05 -19.87 3.45
C GLY A 23 0.41 -19.95 3.93
N PRO A 24 1.15 -21.00 3.54
CA PRO A 24 2.54 -21.20 3.98
C PRO A 24 3.50 -20.10 3.51
N ASN A 25 3.12 -19.35 2.46
CA ASN A 25 3.91 -18.26 1.87
C ASN A 25 3.37 -16.87 2.23
N ASP A 26 2.30 -16.78 3.02
CA ASP A 26 1.81 -15.50 3.50
C ASP A 26 2.69 -14.98 4.63
N LEU A 27 2.92 -13.67 4.62
CA LEU A 27 3.73 -12.97 5.59
C LEU A 27 2.91 -12.74 6.87
N GLN A 28 1.68 -12.25 6.75
CA GLN A 28 0.75 -12.10 7.86
C GLN A 28 -0.30 -13.21 7.82
N LEU A 29 -0.21 -14.11 8.80
CA LEU A 29 -1.06 -15.30 8.91
C LEU A 29 -2.44 -14.98 9.48
N LEU A 30 -2.43 -14.15 10.53
CA LEU A 30 -3.57 -13.59 11.23
C LEU A 30 -3.19 -12.17 11.66
N PRO A 31 -4.14 -11.32 12.09
CA PRO A 31 -3.80 -10.00 12.59
C PRO A 31 -2.75 -10.06 13.72
N GLY A 32 -1.57 -9.46 13.47
CA GLY A 32 -0.46 -9.46 14.43
C GLY A 32 0.32 -10.78 14.56
N VAL A 33 0.02 -11.80 13.75
CA VAL A 33 0.73 -13.08 13.71
C VAL A 33 1.46 -13.22 12.39
N PHE A 34 2.78 -13.34 12.45
CA PHE A 34 3.63 -13.26 11.27
C PHE A 34 4.44 -14.53 11.03
N ASN A 35 4.65 -14.83 9.76
CA ASN A 35 5.49 -15.92 9.30
C ASN A 35 6.94 -15.47 9.22
N GLU A 36 7.73 -15.77 10.25
CA GLU A 36 9.13 -15.35 10.33
C GLU A 36 9.98 -15.85 9.15
N ARG A 37 9.66 -17.01 8.57
CA ARG A 37 10.34 -17.50 7.36
C ARG A 37 10.15 -16.56 6.17
N VAL A 38 8.93 -16.07 5.96
CA VAL A 38 8.60 -15.14 4.87
C VAL A 38 9.22 -13.77 5.15
N PHE A 39 9.18 -13.32 6.41
CA PHE A 39 9.84 -12.09 6.83
C PHE A 39 11.36 -12.09 6.60
N LYS A 40 12.03 -13.23 6.82
CA LYS A 40 13.45 -13.40 6.46
C LYS A 40 13.69 -13.32 4.95
N GLY A 41 12.70 -13.69 4.14
CA GLY A 41 12.71 -13.45 2.70
C GLY A 41 12.73 -11.95 2.37
N LEU A 42 11.90 -11.16 3.04
CA LEU A 42 11.91 -9.69 2.90
C LEU A 42 13.23 -9.08 3.40
N ASP A 43 13.77 -9.58 4.52
CA ASP A 43 15.09 -9.16 5.03
C ASP A 43 16.19 -9.35 3.99
N TYR A 44 16.17 -10.49 3.30
CA TYR A 44 17.12 -10.79 2.23
C TYR A 44 16.97 -9.83 1.05
N ILE A 45 15.74 -9.52 0.63
CA ILE A 45 15.48 -8.55 -0.45
C ILE A 45 16.05 -7.18 -0.10
N VAL A 46 15.85 -6.72 1.14
CA VAL A 46 16.37 -5.44 1.63
C VAL A 46 17.91 -5.39 1.59
N VAL A 47 18.57 -6.46 2.08
CA VAL A 47 20.03 -6.57 2.07
C VAL A 47 20.58 -6.62 0.64
N GLU A 48 19.96 -7.37 -0.25
CA GLU A 48 20.38 -7.45 -1.65
C GLU A 48 20.15 -6.13 -2.39
N ALA A 49 19.08 -5.39 -2.08
CA ALA A 49 18.84 -4.07 -2.63
C ALA A 49 19.96 -3.11 -2.24
N ARG A 50 20.33 -3.09 -0.95
CA ARG A 50 21.48 -2.32 -0.46
C ARG A 50 22.77 -2.67 -1.21
N LYS A 51 23.07 -3.97 -1.32
CA LYS A 51 24.29 -4.48 -1.98
C LYS A 51 24.39 -4.07 -3.46
N HIS A 52 23.25 -3.94 -4.12
CA HIS A 52 23.16 -3.61 -5.53
C HIS A 52 22.79 -2.14 -5.81
N ASN A 53 22.87 -1.27 -4.80
CA ASN A 53 22.55 0.16 -4.89
C ASN A 53 21.15 0.44 -5.46
N ILE A 54 20.18 -0.44 -5.16
CA ILE A 54 18.77 -0.25 -5.50
C ILE A 54 18.04 0.19 -4.24
N ARG A 55 17.20 1.22 -4.37
CA ARG A 55 16.29 1.62 -3.30
C ARG A 55 14.93 0.94 -3.46
N LEU A 56 14.24 0.67 -2.36
CA LEU A 56 12.97 -0.06 -2.35
C LEU A 56 11.79 0.84 -1.99
N ILE A 57 10.72 0.80 -2.79
CA ILE A 57 9.39 1.25 -2.36
C ILE A 57 8.63 0.02 -1.90
N LEU A 58 8.27 -0.03 -0.62
CA LEU A 58 7.55 -1.15 -0.02
C LEU A 58 6.08 -0.77 0.17
N SER A 59 5.21 -1.35 -0.65
CA SER A 59 3.76 -1.24 -0.46
C SER A 59 3.31 -2.12 0.70
N LEU A 60 2.42 -1.62 1.55
CA LEU A 60 2.08 -2.22 2.85
C LEU A 60 0.76 -3.00 2.86
N VAL A 61 -0.10 -2.83 1.86
CA VAL A 61 -1.28 -3.70 1.63
C VAL A 61 -1.74 -3.56 0.19
N ASN A 62 -2.52 -4.53 -0.30
CA ASN A 62 -3.17 -4.45 -1.61
C ASN A 62 -4.64 -4.05 -1.50
N ASN A 63 -5.11 -3.15 -2.35
CA ASN A 63 -6.55 -2.95 -2.55
C ASN A 63 -7.21 -4.12 -3.31
N LEU A 64 -6.44 -4.78 -4.17
CA LEU A 64 -6.88 -5.92 -4.97
C LEU A 64 -6.71 -7.25 -4.21
N LYS A 65 -7.25 -8.33 -4.77
CA LYS A 65 -7.27 -9.67 -4.15
C LYS A 65 -5.91 -10.40 -4.10
N ALA A 66 -4.94 -9.96 -4.89
CA ALA A 66 -3.65 -10.65 -4.98
C ALA A 66 -2.89 -10.51 -3.66
N TYR A 67 -2.40 -11.63 -3.14
CA TYR A 67 -1.75 -11.72 -1.82
C TYR A 67 -2.68 -11.29 -0.67
N GLY A 68 -3.99 -11.58 -0.79
CA GLY A 68 -5.00 -11.30 0.22
C GLY A 68 -5.64 -9.92 0.05
N GLY A 69 -4.87 -8.87 0.39
CA GLY A 69 -5.31 -7.48 0.34
C GLY A 69 -6.41 -7.12 1.33
N THR A 70 -7.06 -5.97 1.12
CA THR A 70 -8.08 -5.41 2.02
C THR A 70 -9.22 -6.39 2.35
N ALA A 71 -9.60 -7.24 1.39
CA ALA A 71 -10.61 -8.27 1.59
C ALA A 71 -10.22 -9.31 2.65
N GLN A 72 -8.92 -9.63 2.80
CA GLN A 72 -8.46 -10.55 3.84
C GLN A 72 -8.59 -9.93 5.24
N TYR A 73 -8.32 -8.63 5.38
CA TYR A 73 -8.51 -7.93 6.65
C TYR A 73 -9.97 -7.90 7.09
N ILE A 74 -10.90 -7.72 6.14
CA ILE A 74 -12.34 -7.80 6.40
C ILE A 74 -12.72 -9.22 6.86
N ARG A 75 -12.22 -10.26 6.17
CA ARG A 75 -12.47 -11.66 6.57
C ARG A 75 -11.98 -11.95 7.98
N TRP A 76 -10.76 -11.56 8.33
CA TRP A 76 -10.23 -11.75 9.69
C TRP A 76 -11.11 -11.07 10.75
N ALA A 77 -11.62 -9.87 10.48
CA ALA A 77 -12.52 -9.19 11.41
C ALA A 77 -13.85 -9.94 11.57
N GLN A 78 -14.42 -10.46 10.47
CA GLN A 78 -15.67 -11.24 10.48
C GLN A 78 -15.49 -12.57 11.24
N GLU A 79 -14.40 -13.29 10.98
CA GLU A 79 -14.05 -14.55 11.65
C GLU A 79 -13.81 -14.35 13.14
N ALA A 80 -13.30 -13.18 13.54
CA ALA A 80 -13.17 -12.76 14.93
C ALA A 80 -14.49 -12.29 15.58
N GLY A 81 -15.62 -12.37 14.86
CA GLY A 81 -16.95 -12.00 15.35
C GLY A 81 -17.26 -10.49 15.32
N THR A 82 -16.42 -9.68 14.66
CA THR A 82 -16.72 -8.25 14.46
C THR A 82 -17.85 -8.10 13.44
N ASN A 83 -18.91 -7.39 13.82
CA ASN A 83 -19.99 -7.05 12.88
C ASN A 83 -19.50 -5.96 11.90
N VAL A 84 -18.97 -6.40 10.75
CA VAL A 84 -18.42 -5.51 9.72
C VAL A 84 -19.06 -5.80 8.35
N SER A 85 -19.27 -4.73 7.59
CA SER A 85 -19.76 -4.80 6.21
C SER A 85 -18.87 -5.68 5.34
N THR A 86 -19.47 -6.35 4.36
CA THR A 86 -18.74 -7.11 3.32
C THR A 86 -18.12 -6.22 2.25
N SER A 87 -18.49 -4.93 2.21
CA SER A 87 -17.89 -3.96 1.28
C SER A 87 -16.41 -3.75 1.60
N ARG A 88 -15.59 -3.60 0.55
CA ARG A 88 -14.16 -3.29 0.72
C ARG A 88 -13.91 -1.94 1.39
N ASP A 89 -14.89 -1.04 1.34
CA ASP A 89 -14.82 0.26 2.01
C ASP A 89 -14.77 0.13 3.55
N ALA A 90 -15.15 -1.02 4.10
CA ALA A 90 -14.98 -1.34 5.52
C ALA A 90 -13.52 -1.27 5.97
N PHE A 91 -12.57 -1.52 5.06
CA PHE A 91 -11.14 -1.42 5.36
C PHE A 91 -10.72 0.00 5.76
N PHE A 92 -11.33 1.02 5.15
CA PHE A 92 -11.02 2.42 5.42
C PHE A 92 -11.73 2.97 6.67
N THR A 93 -12.85 2.36 7.06
CA THR A 93 -13.77 2.91 8.07
C THR A 93 -13.75 2.16 9.40
N ASN A 94 -13.61 0.84 9.38
CA ASN A 94 -13.76 0.03 10.59
C ASN A 94 -12.53 0.12 11.50
N PRO A 95 -12.69 0.50 12.79
CA PRO A 95 -11.56 0.70 13.70
C PRO A 95 -10.77 -0.58 13.99
N THR A 96 -11.43 -1.75 14.05
CA THR A 96 -10.75 -3.05 14.24
C THR A 96 -9.83 -3.36 13.07
N ILE A 97 -10.32 -3.15 11.84
CA ILE A 97 -9.52 -3.39 10.63
C ILE A 97 -8.35 -2.41 10.53
N LYS A 98 -8.58 -1.12 10.82
CA LYS A 98 -7.50 -0.13 10.92
C LYS A 98 -6.44 -0.52 11.95
N ALA A 99 -6.85 -1.06 13.10
CA ALA A 99 -5.93 -1.55 14.12
C ALA A 99 -5.10 -2.76 13.65
N TYR A 100 -5.70 -3.68 12.88
CA TYR A 100 -4.96 -4.79 12.26
C TYR A 100 -3.89 -4.29 11.29
N TYR A 101 -4.24 -3.35 10.40
CA TYR A 101 -3.28 -2.73 9.49
C TYR A 101 -2.16 -2.01 10.25
N LYS A 102 -2.48 -1.21 11.28
CA LYS A 102 -1.46 -0.54 12.11
C LYS A 102 -0.54 -1.54 12.82
N SER A 103 -1.05 -2.70 13.24
CA SER A 103 -0.23 -3.77 13.83
C SER A 103 0.77 -4.33 12.82
N PHE A 104 0.32 -4.59 11.59
CA PHE A 104 1.18 -5.00 10.48
C PHE A 104 2.26 -3.97 10.17
N VAL A 105 1.87 -2.71 9.95
CA VAL A 105 2.78 -1.60 9.65
C VAL A 105 3.83 -1.44 10.75
N LYS A 106 3.41 -1.47 12.03
CA LYS A 106 4.34 -1.40 13.15
C LYS A 106 5.35 -2.55 13.12
N ALA A 107 4.91 -3.77 12.84
CA ALA A 107 5.80 -4.91 12.75
C ALA A 107 6.82 -4.77 11.61
N VAL A 108 6.41 -4.29 10.43
CA VAL A 108 7.31 -4.08 9.28
C VAL A 108 8.29 -2.93 9.54
N VAL A 109 7.79 -1.73 9.85
CA VAL A 109 8.60 -0.51 9.96
C VAL A 109 9.62 -0.61 11.09
N THR A 110 9.23 -1.22 12.22
CA THR A 110 10.13 -1.38 13.39
C THR A 110 10.97 -2.65 13.36
N ARG A 111 10.81 -3.49 12.32
CA ARG A 111 11.54 -4.76 12.19
C ARG A 111 13.05 -4.52 12.21
N LYS A 112 13.76 -5.29 13.03
CA LYS A 112 15.22 -5.43 12.93
C LYS A 112 15.52 -6.52 11.90
N ASN A 113 16.14 -6.15 10.78
CA ASN A 113 16.52 -7.08 9.73
C ASN A 113 17.40 -8.20 10.34
N SER A 114 17.00 -9.46 10.18
CA SER A 114 17.67 -10.61 10.81
C SER A 114 19.05 -10.92 10.23
N ILE A 115 19.38 -10.37 9.06
CA ILE A 115 20.64 -10.59 8.35
C ILE A 115 21.61 -9.43 8.63
N SER A 116 21.17 -8.18 8.44
CA SER A 116 22.03 -7.01 8.62
C SER A 116 22.04 -6.45 10.05
N GLY A 117 21.05 -6.80 10.87
CA GLY A 117 20.86 -6.22 12.19
C GLY A 117 20.36 -4.77 12.19
N VAL A 118 20.12 -4.17 11.03
CA VAL A 118 19.63 -2.78 10.90
C VAL A 118 18.10 -2.78 10.96
N LYS A 119 17.51 -1.82 11.68
CA LYS A 119 16.06 -1.64 11.67
C LYS A 119 15.60 -1.13 10.31
N TYR A 120 14.43 -1.54 9.84
CA TYR A 120 13.90 -1.06 8.57
C TYR A 120 13.72 0.47 8.57
N SER A 121 13.29 1.07 9.68
CA SER A 121 13.26 2.54 9.85
C SER A 121 14.64 3.23 9.79
N GLU A 122 15.73 2.46 9.79
CA GLU A 122 17.13 2.91 9.75
C GLU A 122 17.86 2.41 8.49
N GLU A 123 17.14 1.78 7.57
CA GLU A 123 17.70 1.09 6.41
C GLU A 123 17.69 2.01 5.19
N PRO A 124 18.83 2.60 4.79
CA PRO A 124 18.85 3.51 3.65
C PRO A 124 18.44 2.84 2.33
N ALA A 125 18.53 1.52 2.19
CA ALA A 125 18.05 0.83 0.98
C ALA A 125 16.54 0.87 0.82
N ILE A 126 15.77 1.23 1.87
CA ILE A 126 14.36 1.55 1.72
C ILE A 126 14.28 3.01 1.28
N PHE A 127 13.55 3.28 0.19
CA PHE A 127 13.26 4.63 -0.30
C PHE A 127 12.04 5.20 0.39
N ALA A 128 10.97 4.41 0.42
CA ALA A 128 9.66 4.86 0.84
C ALA A 128 8.75 3.73 1.32
N TRP A 129 7.83 4.10 2.20
CA TRP A 129 6.65 3.34 2.55
C TRP A 129 5.50 3.76 1.63
N GLU A 130 4.86 2.80 0.98
CA GLU A 130 3.63 3.03 0.25
C GLU A 130 2.45 2.44 1.02
N LEU A 131 1.47 3.28 1.37
CA LEU A 131 0.39 2.88 2.28
C LEU A 131 -0.44 1.73 1.72
N ILE A 132 -0.82 1.79 0.44
CA ILE A 132 -1.71 0.81 -0.18
C ILE A 132 -1.54 0.84 -1.70
N ASN A 133 -1.40 -0.33 -2.31
CA ASN A 133 -1.44 -0.45 -3.76
C ASN A 133 -2.86 -0.18 -4.29
N GLU A 134 -2.99 0.84 -5.15
CA GLU A 134 -4.17 1.13 -5.96
C GLU A 134 -5.47 1.26 -5.14
N PRO A 135 -5.54 2.13 -4.12
CA PRO A 135 -6.74 2.29 -3.31
C PRO A 135 -7.91 2.74 -4.18
N ARG A 136 -9.07 2.14 -3.96
CA ARG A 136 -10.34 2.50 -4.61
C ARG A 136 -11.46 2.25 -3.63
N CYS A 137 -12.49 3.08 -3.67
CA CYS A 137 -13.76 2.80 -3.01
C CYS A 137 -14.71 2.09 -3.96
N GLU A 138 -15.55 1.21 -3.41
CA GLU A 138 -16.69 0.63 -4.12
C GLU A 138 -17.85 1.64 -4.24
N SER A 139 -17.94 2.56 -3.28
CA SER A 139 -18.90 3.65 -3.28
C SER A 139 -18.17 4.99 -3.28
N SER A 140 -18.52 5.91 -4.19
CA SER A 140 -17.99 7.27 -4.17
C SER A 140 -18.31 8.02 -2.86
N LYS A 141 -19.34 7.59 -2.12
CA LYS A 141 -19.66 8.13 -0.78
C LYS A 141 -18.57 7.86 0.25
N SER A 142 -17.68 6.90 0.00
CA SER A 142 -16.57 6.55 0.89
C SER A 142 -15.30 7.35 0.60
N ALA A 143 -15.31 8.29 -0.35
CA ALA A 143 -14.13 9.10 -0.71
C ALA A 143 -13.58 9.87 0.49
N SER A 144 -14.44 10.45 1.33
CA SER A 144 -14.02 11.14 2.55
C SER A 144 -13.42 10.20 3.58
N ALA A 145 -13.90 8.95 3.66
CA ALA A 145 -13.34 7.93 4.53
C ALA A 145 -11.95 7.48 4.04
N LEU A 146 -11.76 7.33 2.73
CA LEU A 146 -10.43 7.07 2.17
C LEU A 146 -9.47 8.22 2.47
N GLN A 147 -9.88 9.47 2.26
CA GLN A 147 -9.06 10.64 2.60
C GLN A 147 -8.65 10.65 4.07
N ALA A 148 -9.60 10.43 4.99
CA ALA A 148 -9.33 10.34 6.42
C ALA A 148 -8.40 9.17 6.76
N TRP A 149 -8.56 8.03 6.09
CA TRP A 149 -7.69 6.87 6.27
C TRP A 149 -6.25 7.16 5.81
N ILE A 150 -6.06 7.82 4.67
CA ILE A 150 -4.72 8.18 4.18
C ILE A 150 -4.03 9.12 5.18
N ALA A 151 -4.75 10.14 5.68
CA ALA A 151 -4.21 11.06 6.69
C ALA A 151 -3.81 10.31 7.97
N GLU A 152 -4.68 9.45 8.49
CA GLU A 152 -4.43 8.66 9.70
C GLU A 152 -3.26 7.68 9.54
N MET A 153 -3.15 7.00 8.41
CA MET A 153 -2.11 5.99 8.21
C MET A 153 -0.75 6.60 7.85
N SER A 154 -0.72 7.70 7.09
CA SER A 154 0.53 8.44 6.83
C SER A 154 1.10 9.02 8.13
N GLU A 155 0.27 9.63 8.99
CA GLU A 155 0.67 10.10 10.32
C GLU A 155 1.21 8.95 11.17
N PHE A 156 0.51 7.81 11.18
CA PHE A 156 0.96 6.64 11.93
C PHE A 156 2.32 6.12 11.46
N VAL A 157 2.56 6.02 10.14
CA VAL A 157 3.87 5.63 9.59
C VAL A 157 4.94 6.64 10.00
N LYS A 158 4.70 7.95 9.84
CA LYS A 158 5.65 9.00 10.24
C LYS A 158 5.96 9.00 11.74
N SER A 159 5.01 8.59 12.58
CA SER A 159 5.24 8.42 14.02
C SER A 159 6.22 7.29 14.36
N LEU A 160 6.33 6.27 13.49
CA LEU A 160 7.25 5.15 13.63
C LEU A 160 8.59 5.41 12.95
N ASP A 161 8.59 6.20 11.87
CA ASP A 161 9.74 6.45 11.01
C ASP A 161 9.69 7.87 10.41
N GLN A 162 10.59 8.72 10.89
CA GLN A 162 10.72 10.11 10.44
C GLN A 162 11.77 10.29 9.32
N LYS A 163 12.39 9.20 8.84
CA LYS A 163 13.51 9.24 7.88
C LYS A 163 13.06 8.92 6.46
N HIS A 164 12.21 7.92 6.29
CA HIS A 164 11.77 7.48 4.97
C HIS A 164 10.60 8.31 4.45
N LEU A 165 10.51 8.36 3.12
CA LEU A 165 9.39 8.98 2.43
C LEU A 165 8.13 8.11 2.58
N VAL A 166 6.97 8.73 2.50
CA VAL A 166 5.66 8.10 2.52
C VAL A 166 4.90 8.55 1.29
N THR A 167 4.31 7.59 0.58
CA THR A 167 3.39 7.84 -0.53
C THR A 167 2.13 6.99 -0.36
N VAL A 168 1.09 7.34 -1.10
CA VAL A 168 -0.19 6.62 -1.01
C VAL A 168 -0.14 5.31 -1.81
N GLY A 169 0.29 5.35 -3.08
CA GLY A 169 0.16 4.24 -4.04
C GLY A 169 -1.01 4.40 -5.02
N LEU A 170 -1.32 5.65 -5.38
CA LEU A 170 -2.46 5.99 -6.24
C LEU A 170 -2.23 5.59 -7.69
N GLU A 171 -3.34 5.34 -8.38
CA GLU A 171 -3.35 5.20 -9.83
C GLU A 171 -3.40 6.54 -10.57
N GLY A 172 -3.78 7.62 -9.87
CA GLY A 172 -3.77 8.98 -10.42
C GLY A 172 -5.11 9.49 -10.97
N PHE A 173 -6.23 8.90 -10.55
CA PHE A 173 -7.55 9.34 -11.01
C PHE A 173 -8.04 10.61 -10.31
N TYR A 174 -8.82 11.43 -11.02
CA TYR A 174 -9.44 12.66 -10.53
C TYR A 174 -10.91 12.43 -10.14
N GLY A 175 -11.34 13.01 -9.02
CA GLY A 175 -12.71 12.94 -8.54
C GLY A 175 -13.61 13.99 -9.18
N VAL A 176 -14.93 13.73 -9.19
CA VAL A 176 -15.92 14.60 -9.88
C VAL A 176 -16.18 15.95 -9.20
N GLU A 177 -15.94 16.08 -7.90
CA GLU A 177 -16.48 17.20 -7.13
C GLU A 177 -15.56 18.43 -7.03
N LYS A 178 -14.26 18.32 -7.34
CA LYS A 178 -13.28 19.35 -6.93
C LYS A 178 -12.37 19.87 -8.03
N THR A 179 -12.02 19.05 -9.01
CA THR A 179 -11.02 19.42 -10.01
C THR A 179 -11.60 19.26 -11.40
N GLY A 180 -11.55 20.32 -12.23
CA GLY A 180 -11.95 20.26 -13.65
C GLY A 180 -11.10 19.30 -14.51
N SER A 181 -10.27 18.47 -13.88
CA SER A 181 -9.32 17.54 -14.46
C SER A 181 -9.90 16.15 -14.74
N VAL A 182 -11.19 15.90 -14.44
CA VAL A 182 -11.89 14.63 -14.76
C VAL A 182 -11.75 14.23 -16.23
N GLY A 183 -11.63 15.21 -17.14
CA GLY A 183 -11.39 14.95 -18.56
C GLY A 183 -10.04 14.27 -18.87
N SER A 184 -9.11 14.27 -17.91
CA SER A 184 -7.81 13.58 -18.01
C SER A 184 -7.87 12.12 -17.55
N ASN A 185 -8.98 11.68 -16.94
CA ASN A 185 -9.15 10.29 -16.58
C ASN A 185 -9.23 9.41 -17.83
N PRO A 186 -8.72 8.16 -17.77
CA PRO A 186 -8.79 7.26 -18.91
C PRO A 186 -10.22 6.87 -19.27
N GLY A 187 -11.20 7.07 -18.38
CA GLY A 187 -12.63 6.88 -18.64
C GLY A 187 -13.51 7.45 -17.53
N LYS A 188 -14.81 7.67 -17.82
CA LYS A 188 -15.78 8.22 -16.87
C LYS A 188 -15.90 7.40 -15.57
N TRP A 189 -15.70 6.09 -15.65
CA TRP A 189 -15.72 5.18 -14.50
C TRP A 189 -14.62 5.48 -13.47
N ALA A 190 -13.48 6.06 -13.87
CA ALA A 190 -12.38 6.30 -12.95
C ALA A 190 -12.77 7.29 -11.85
N ALA A 191 -13.61 8.26 -12.19
CA ALA A 191 -14.09 9.28 -11.26
C ALA A 191 -15.08 8.73 -10.21
N SER A 192 -15.63 7.52 -10.41
CA SER A 192 -16.53 6.88 -9.44
C SER A 192 -15.82 6.01 -8.41
N LEU A 193 -14.48 5.91 -8.46
CA LEU A 193 -13.68 5.06 -7.57
C LEU A 193 -13.33 5.71 -6.23
N GLY A 194 -13.94 6.84 -5.89
CA GLY A 194 -13.76 7.52 -4.60
C GLY A 194 -12.34 8.02 -4.33
N VAL A 195 -11.52 8.16 -5.38
CA VAL A 195 -10.16 8.72 -5.34
C VAL A 195 -10.13 10.07 -6.04
N ASP A 196 -9.32 10.98 -5.50
CA ASP A 196 -8.98 12.26 -6.12
C ASP A 196 -7.48 12.49 -5.95
N PHE A 197 -6.75 12.44 -7.06
CA PHE A 197 -5.29 12.51 -7.08
C PHE A 197 -4.74 13.75 -6.35
N ILE A 198 -5.39 14.91 -6.48
CA ILE A 198 -4.90 16.15 -5.86
C ILE A 198 -5.16 16.10 -4.37
N GLU A 199 -6.40 15.82 -3.96
CA GLU A 199 -6.76 15.81 -2.54
C GLU A 199 -6.05 14.71 -1.75
N ASN A 200 -5.98 13.49 -2.30
CA ASN A 200 -5.29 12.37 -1.67
C ASN A 200 -3.79 12.60 -1.54
N SER A 201 -3.20 13.40 -2.44
CA SER A 201 -1.77 13.73 -2.42
C SER A 201 -1.42 14.96 -1.58
N ALA A 202 -2.37 15.87 -1.35
CA ALA A 202 -2.15 17.14 -0.65
C ALA A 202 -2.14 17.00 0.89
N ILE A 203 -1.90 15.81 1.42
CA ILE A 203 -1.77 15.54 2.85
C ILE A 203 -0.32 15.80 3.26
N ASP A 204 -0.09 16.58 4.32
CA ASP A 204 1.26 17.00 4.77
C ASP A 204 2.25 15.84 4.99
N ASN A 205 1.75 14.67 5.39
CA ASN A 205 2.57 13.47 5.64
C ASN A 205 2.82 12.62 4.38
N ILE A 206 2.42 13.09 3.19
CA ILE A 206 2.70 12.46 1.90
C ILE A 206 3.82 13.24 1.20
N ASP A 207 4.99 12.61 1.05
CA ASP A 207 6.19 13.30 0.56
C ASP A 207 6.30 13.31 -0.98
N PHE A 208 5.66 12.35 -1.66
CA PHE A 208 5.60 12.32 -3.12
C PHE A 208 4.37 11.55 -3.61
N THR A 209 3.98 11.83 -4.85
CA THR A 209 2.79 11.27 -5.48
C THR A 209 3.15 10.14 -6.44
N SER A 210 2.27 9.16 -6.58
CA SER A 210 2.38 8.11 -7.60
C SER A 210 1.16 8.11 -8.52
N VAL A 211 1.39 7.69 -9.77
CA VAL A 211 0.36 7.42 -10.77
C VAL A 211 0.69 6.11 -11.47
N HIS A 212 -0.33 5.37 -11.88
CA HIS A 212 -0.17 4.15 -12.66
C HIS A 212 -0.64 4.42 -14.10
N ALA A 213 -0.24 3.57 -15.04
CA ALA A 213 -0.67 3.69 -16.43
C ALA A 213 -0.85 2.31 -17.06
N TYR A 214 -2.10 1.92 -17.29
CA TYR A 214 -2.43 0.68 -17.99
C TYR A 214 -3.37 0.93 -19.18
N PRO A 215 -2.91 1.63 -20.25
CA PRO A 215 -3.78 1.96 -21.40
C PRO A 215 -4.47 0.73 -22.01
N HIS A 216 -3.74 -0.39 -22.10
CA HIS A 216 -4.26 -1.66 -22.62
C HIS A 216 -5.40 -2.27 -21.77
N SER A 217 -5.53 -1.89 -20.49
CA SER A 217 -6.59 -2.36 -19.61
C SER A 217 -7.72 -1.33 -19.53
N TRP A 218 -7.37 -0.06 -19.42
CA TRP A 218 -8.31 1.02 -19.17
C TRP A 218 -9.08 1.49 -20.41
N LEU A 219 -8.48 1.37 -21.60
CA LEU A 219 -9.07 1.88 -22.86
C LEU A 219 -9.78 0.80 -23.68
N VAL A 220 -9.52 -0.49 -23.41
CA VAL A 220 -10.16 -1.59 -24.16
C VAL A 220 -11.67 -1.68 -23.85
N SER A 221 -12.13 -1.13 -22.72
CA SER A 221 -13.55 -1.04 -22.37
C SER A 221 -14.30 0.13 -23.04
N GLN A 222 -13.63 0.94 -23.87
CA GLN A 222 -14.25 2.07 -24.58
C GLN A 222 -14.46 1.82 -26.08
N ALA A 223 -14.08 0.64 -26.57
CA ALA A 223 -14.28 0.23 -27.95
C ALA A 223 -15.54 -0.64 -28.09
N VAL A 224 -16.72 -0.10 -27.74
CA VAL A 224 -18.05 -0.53 -28.24
C VAL A 224 -18.96 0.68 -28.31
#